data_AF-N6Y1W8-F1
#
_entry.id   AF-N6Y1W8-F1
#
_cell.length_a   1.000
_cell.length_b   1.000
_cell.length_c   1.000
_cell.angle_alpha   90.00
_cell.angle_beta   90.00
_cell.angle_gamma   90.00
#
_symmetry.space_group_name_H-M   'P 1'
#
loop_
_entity.id
_entity.type
_entity.pdbx_description
1 polymer ?
#
loop_
_entity_poly.entity_id
_entity_poly.type
_entity_poly.pdbx_seq_one_letter_code
_entity_poly.pdbx_strand_id
1 'polypeptide(L)'
;MKQLISADVVRSEHAAGKRDIVVTRNGHIVTPEARTVAEGLGILIREGAGEHKEGGAKHCGAPPTPAMPAAAAALPAEALAHIRKAVLAQLPEDAVSADVVDQLVNKVAREQLARQAATAAVNAPPKPAVLPAAPPAAEP
;
A
#
# COMPACT_ATOMS: atom_id res chain seq x y z
N MET A 1 -23.22 -23.42 14.70
CA MET A 1 -23.11 -23.86 13.29
C MET A 1 -22.33 -22.79 12.53
N LYS A 2 -21.38 -23.17 11.66
CA LYS A 2 -20.63 -22.21 10.83
C LYS A 2 -21.33 -22.01 9.48
N GLN A 3 -21.23 -20.81 8.90
CA GLN A 3 -21.73 -20.48 7.57
C GLN A 3 -20.71 -20.84 6.49
N LEU A 4 -21.16 -21.45 5.39
CA LEU A 4 -20.30 -21.83 4.27
C LEU A 4 -20.28 -20.74 3.21
N ILE A 5 -19.08 -20.25 2.86
CA ILE A 5 -18.86 -19.32 1.76
C ILE A 5 -18.37 -20.15 0.56
N SER A 6 -19.32 -20.43 -0.33
CA SER A 6 -19.12 -21.14 -1.60
C SER A 6 -18.96 -20.17 -2.77
N ALA A 7 -18.47 -20.67 -3.91
CA ALA A 7 -18.33 -19.87 -5.13
C ALA A 7 -19.65 -19.21 -5.58
N ASP A 8 -20.78 -19.88 -5.36
CA ASP A 8 -22.10 -19.35 -5.68
C ASP A 8 -22.47 -18.11 -4.86
N VAL A 9 -22.09 -18.10 -3.57
CA VAL A 9 -22.28 -16.95 -2.67
C VAL A 9 -21.45 -15.77 -3.17
N VAL A 10 -20.21 -16.01 -3.57
CA VAL A 10 -19.31 -14.98 -4.10
C VAL A 10 -19.88 -14.37 -5.40
N ARG A 11 -20.37 -15.20 -6.33
CA ARG A 11 -21.01 -14.73 -7.57
C ARG A 11 -22.29 -13.96 -7.31
N SER A 12 -23.08 -14.39 -6.32
CA SER A 12 -24.31 -13.71 -5.92
C SER A 12 -24.02 -12.34 -5.32
N GLU A 13 -23.03 -12.24 -4.44
CA GLU A 13 -22.60 -10.95 -3.85
C GLU A 13 -22.01 -10.02 -4.93
N HIS A 14 -21.26 -10.57 -5.90
CA HIS A 14 -20.82 -9.82 -7.07
C HIS A 14 -21.99 -9.26 -7.90
N ALA A 15 -22.99 -10.09 -8.18
CA ALA A 15 -24.19 -9.70 -8.92
C ALA A 15 -25.00 -8.63 -8.17
N ALA A 16 -24.94 -8.64 -6.83
CA ALA A 16 -25.49 -7.59 -5.97
C ALA A 16 -24.60 -6.33 -5.89
N GLY A 17 -23.46 -6.30 -6.60
CA GLY A 17 -22.53 -5.17 -6.65
C GLY A 17 -21.57 -5.08 -5.46
N LYS A 18 -21.55 -6.08 -4.57
CA LYS A 18 -20.66 -6.11 -3.42
C LYS A 18 -19.33 -6.76 -3.79
N ARG A 19 -18.23 -6.06 -3.50
CA ARG A 19 -16.86 -6.50 -3.76
C ARG A 19 -16.02 -6.75 -2.51
N ASP A 20 -16.63 -6.68 -1.33
CA ASP A 20 -15.98 -6.98 -0.06
C ASP A 20 -16.88 -7.93 0.74
N ILE A 21 -16.32 -9.08 1.13
CA ILE A 21 -16.99 -10.11 1.92
C ILE A 21 -16.20 -10.26 3.21
N VAL A 22 -16.82 -9.84 4.32
CA VAL A 22 -16.23 -9.98 5.65
C VAL A 22 -16.58 -11.35 6.23
N VAL A 23 -15.56 -12.14 6.54
CA VAL A 23 -15.70 -13.49 7.11
C VAL A 23 -15.00 -13.58 8.46
N THR A 24 -15.65 -14.16 9.45
CA THR A 24 -15.03 -14.43 10.76
C THR A 24 -14.55 -15.89 10.82
N ARG A 25 -13.30 -16.15 11.22
CA ARG A 25 -12.72 -17.50 11.35
C ARG A 25 -13.56 -18.48 12.19
N ASN A 26 -14.25 -17.96 13.20
CA ASN A 26 -15.12 -18.75 14.08
C ASN A 26 -16.55 -18.93 13.53
N GLY A 27 -17.00 -18.04 12.64
CA GLY A 27 -18.36 -18.05 12.09
C GLY A 27 -18.48 -18.61 10.67
N HIS A 28 -17.39 -18.63 9.91
CA HIS A 28 -17.42 -18.89 8.47
C HIS A 28 -16.38 -19.95 8.06
N ILE A 29 -16.74 -20.74 7.05
CA ILE A 29 -15.86 -21.67 6.35
C ILE A 29 -15.81 -21.21 4.90
N VAL A 30 -14.62 -20.85 4.41
CA VAL A 30 -14.44 -20.43 3.03
C VAL A 30 -13.92 -21.61 2.22
N THR A 31 -14.65 -21.97 1.17
CA THR A 31 -14.20 -23.01 0.24
C THR A 31 -13.03 -22.50 -0.62
N PRO A 32 -12.11 -23.39 -1.05
CA PRO A 32 -11.00 -22.98 -1.93
C PRO A 32 -11.51 -22.40 -3.25
N GLU A 33 -12.56 -22.97 -3.83
CA GLU A 33 -13.16 -22.47 -5.08
C GLU A 33 -13.72 -21.04 -4.93
N ALA A 34 -14.31 -20.72 -3.77
CA ALA A 34 -14.77 -19.35 -3.50
C ALA A 34 -13.64 -18.33 -3.53
N ARG A 35 -12.43 -18.69 -3.05
CA ARG A 35 -11.27 -17.80 -3.12
C ARG A 35 -10.83 -17.56 -4.56
N THR A 36 -10.71 -18.62 -5.35
CA THR A 36 -10.32 -18.51 -6.77
C THR A 36 -11.31 -17.66 -7.57
N VAL A 37 -12.61 -17.84 -7.34
CA VAL A 37 -13.65 -17.03 -8.00
C VAL A 37 -13.62 -15.58 -7.50
N ALA A 38 -13.38 -15.35 -6.20
CA ALA A 38 -13.26 -14.01 -5.66
C ALA A 38 -12.06 -13.27 -6.28
N GLU A 39 -10.90 -13.92 -6.42
CA GLU A 39 -9.73 -13.34 -7.08
C GLU A 39 -10.02 -13.00 -8.56
N GLY A 40 -10.66 -13.92 -9.29
CA GLY A 40 -11.02 -13.70 -10.70
C GLY A 40 -12.04 -12.57 -10.91
N LEU A 41 -12.92 -12.32 -9.94
CA LEU A 41 -13.92 -11.25 -9.98
C LEU A 41 -13.48 -9.95 -9.29
N GLY A 42 -12.30 -9.93 -8.68
CA GLY A 42 -11.81 -8.79 -7.90
C GLY A 42 -12.58 -8.53 -6.61
N ILE A 43 -13.14 -9.58 -6.00
CA ILE A 43 -13.81 -9.52 -4.70
C ILE A 43 -12.78 -9.78 -3.59
N LEU A 44 -12.75 -8.91 -2.60
CA LEU A 44 -11.89 -9.04 -1.43
C LEU A 44 -12.61 -9.83 -0.34
N ILE A 45 -12.06 -11.00 0.02
CA ILE A 45 -12.51 -11.74 1.21
C ILE A 45 -11.62 -11.32 2.37
N ARG A 46 -12.19 -10.56 3.31
CA ARG A 46 -11.47 -10.04 4.48
C ARG A 46 -11.86 -10.83 5.73
N GLU A 47 -10.87 -11.22 6.52
CA GLU A 47 -11.17 -11.76 7.85
C GLU A 47 -11.59 -10.61 8.80
N GLY A 48 -12.87 -10.60 9.18
CA GLY A 48 -13.39 -9.70 10.20
C GLY A 48 -13.05 -10.23 11.59
N ALA A 49 -12.32 -9.43 12.37
CA ALA A 49 -12.23 -9.64 13.82
C ALA A 49 -13.67 -9.62 14.37
N GLY A 50 -14.12 -10.73 14.96
CA GLY A 50 -15.45 -10.82 15.57
C GLY A 50 -15.69 -9.68 16.55
N GLU A 51 -16.92 -9.21 16.64
CA GLU A 51 -17.36 -7.92 17.20
C GLU A 51 -16.38 -7.22 18.16
N HIS A 52 -15.86 -6.09 17.72
CA HIS A 52 -15.95 -4.85 18.49
C HIS A 52 -16.58 -3.81 17.56
N LYS A 53 -17.85 -3.49 17.81
CA LYS A 53 -18.48 -2.32 17.23
C LYS A 53 -17.94 -1.09 17.95
N GLU A 54 -17.64 -0.09 17.13
CA GLU A 54 -17.38 1.31 17.46
C GLU A 54 -15.95 1.67 17.88
N GLY A 55 -15.37 2.56 17.08
CA GLY A 55 -13.97 2.99 17.15
C GLY A 55 -13.42 3.11 15.75
N GLY A 56 -13.91 4.09 15.00
CA GLY A 56 -13.47 4.37 13.64
C GLY A 56 -11.97 4.57 13.55
N ALA A 57 -11.25 3.51 13.19
CA ALA A 57 -9.96 3.66 12.52
C ALA A 57 -10.27 3.67 11.02
N LYS A 58 -10.60 4.88 10.54
CA LYS A 58 -10.21 5.25 9.18
C LYS A 58 -8.83 4.63 8.95
N HIS A 59 -8.69 3.78 7.96
CA HIS A 59 -7.37 3.58 7.37
C HIS A 59 -6.95 4.95 6.80
N CYS A 60 -6.42 5.82 7.66
CA CYS A 60 -5.61 6.96 7.25
C CYS A 60 -4.26 6.39 6.80
N GLY A 61 -4.30 5.59 5.73
CA GLY A 61 -3.15 5.38 4.85
C GLY A 61 -3.08 6.55 3.88
N ALA A 62 -2.95 7.76 4.42
CA ALA A 62 -2.67 8.97 3.67
C ALA A 62 -2.11 9.99 4.66
N PRO A 63 -0.79 10.21 4.72
CA PRO A 63 -0.36 11.57 4.96
C PRO A 63 -0.92 12.43 3.81
N PRO A 64 -1.44 13.62 4.11
CA PRO A 64 -1.86 14.54 3.06
C PRO A 64 -0.65 14.80 2.17
N THR A 65 -0.86 14.81 0.86
CA THR A 65 -0.10 15.68 -0.02
C THR A 65 -0.18 17.10 0.52
N PRO A 66 0.95 17.74 0.86
CA PRO A 66 1.16 19.09 0.43
C PRO A 66 2.22 19.07 -0.67
N ALA A 67 1.81 19.65 -1.80
CA ALA A 67 2.62 20.40 -2.75
C ALA A 67 4.01 19.85 -3.14
N MET A 68 4.16 19.64 -4.45
CA MET A 68 5.44 19.86 -5.14
C MET A 68 6.22 21.01 -4.49
N PRO A 69 7.54 20.84 -4.37
CA PRO A 69 8.35 21.47 -5.37
C PRO A 69 8.90 20.43 -6.35
N ALA A 70 8.83 20.79 -7.62
CA ALA A 70 9.64 20.19 -8.66
C ALA A 70 11.11 20.23 -8.22
N ALA A 71 11.70 19.06 -8.00
CA ALA A 71 13.11 18.82 -8.30
C ALA A 71 13.23 17.34 -8.66
N ALA A 72 13.32 17.12 -9.97
CA ALA A 72 13.56 15.82 -10.57
C ALA A 72 14.87 15.22 -10.03
N ALA A 73 14.77 14.35 -9.03
CA ALA A 73 15.76 13.31 -8.84
C ALA A 73 15.25 12.07 -9.58
N ALA A 74 15.18 12.14 -10.92
CA ALA A 74 15.09 10.90 -11.67
C ALA A 74 16.36 10.11 -11.38
N LEU A 75 16.23 8.82 -11.03
CA LEU A 75 17.40 7.95 -10.98
C LEU A 75 18.15 8.04 -12.32
N PRO A 76 19.49 8.04 -12.31
CA PRO A 76 20.26 8.15 -13.55
C PRO A 76 19.84 7.03 -14.52
N ALA A 77 19.91 7.31 -15.84
CA ALA A 77 19.48 6.36 -16.86
C ALA A 77 20.17 4.98 -16.73
N GLU A 78 21.43 4.97 -16.28
CA GLU A 78 22.20 3.78 -15.91
C GLU A 78 21.52 2.94 -14.81
N ALA A 79 21.00 3.59 -13.76
CA ALA A 79 20.30 2.90 -12.69
C ALA A 79 18.96 2.32 -13.17
N LEU A 80 18.24 3.03 -14.05
CA LEU A 80 17.02 2.51 -14.65
C LEU A 80 17.29 1.29 -15.55
N ALA A 81 18.37 1.30 -16.33
CA ALA A 81 18.81 0.15 -17.13
C ALA A 81 19.18 -1.05 -16.24
N HIS A 82 19.86 -0.80 -15.12
CA HIS A 82 20.20 -1.83 -14.14
C HIS A 82 18.94 -2.42 -13.48
N ILE A 83 17.97 -1.58 -13.10
CA ILE A 83 16.68 -2.01 -12.55
C ILE A 83 15.94 -2.85 -13.59
N ARG A 84 15.88 -2.42 -14.85
CA ARG A 84 15.24 -3.18 -15.94
C ARG A 84 15.85 -4.57 -16.12
N LYS A 85 17.18 -4.67 -16.10
CA LYS A 85 17.88 -5.96 -16.17
C LYS A 85 17.56 -6.85 -14.97
N ALA A 86 17.53 -6.29 -13.76
CA ALA A 86 17.20 -7.03 -12.55
C ALA A 86 15.74 -7.51 -12.53
N VAL A 87 14.81 -6.68 -12.98
CA VAL A 87 13.39 -7.03 -13.14
C VAL A 87 13.25 -8.18 -14.14
N LEU A 88 13.88 -8.08 -15.31
CA LEU A 88 13.83 -9.15 -16.32
C LEU A 88 14.46 -10.45 -15.83
N ALA A 89 15.51 -10.40 -15.01
CA ALA A 89 16.13 -11.60 -14.43
C ALA A 89 15.28 -12.30 -13.36
N GLN A 90 14.34 -11.59 -12.74
CA GLN A 90 13.39 -12.15 -11.77
C GLN A 90 12.09 -12.64 -12.41
N LEU A 91 11.83 -12.24 -13.66
CA LEU A 91 10.63 -12.63 -14.39
C LEU A 91 10.90 -13.88 -15.23
N PRO A 92 9.95 -14.82 -15.30
CA PRO A 92 10.05 -15.93 -16.24
C PRO A 92 10.03 -15.41 -17.68
N GLU A 93 10.86 -16.02 -18.53
CA GLU A 93 11.01 -15.63 -19.93
C GLU A 93 9.64 -15.66 -20.62
N ASP A 94 9.27 -14.55 -21.27
CA ASP A 94 8.05 -14.37 -22.07
C ASP A 94 6.70 -14.29 -21.31
N ALA A 95 6.67 -14.35 -19.98
CA ALA A 95 5.41 -14.29 -19.24
C ALA A 95 4.80 -12.88 -19.13
N VAL A 96 5.60 -11.83 -19.38
CA VAL A 96 5.25 -10.45 -19.04
C VAL A 96 5.49 -9.51 -20.21
N SER A 97 4.46 -8.75 -20.58
CA SER A 97 4.54 -7.76 -21.66
C SER A 97 5.50 -6.62 -21.33
N ALA A 98 6.11 -6.03 -22.36
CA ALA A 98 7.08 -4.93 -22.22
C ALA A 98 6.53 -3.72 -21.43
N ASP A 99 5.23 -3.44 -21.53
CA ASP A 99 4.56 -2.36 -20.78
C ASP A 99 4.59 -2.61 -19.28
N VAL A 100 4.29 -3.84 -18.85
CA VAL A 100 4.31 -4.24 -17.44
C VAL A 100 5.73 -4.21 -16.88
N VAL A 101 6.73 -4.57 -17.69
CA VAL A 101 8.14 -4.42 -17.31
C VAL A 101 8.48 -2.95 -17.06
N ASP A 102 8.03 -2.02 -17.92
CA ASP A 102 8.28 -0.60 -17.75
C ASP A 102 7.61 -0.04 -16.48
N GLN A 103 6.36 -0.46 -16.21
CA GLN A 103 5.65 -0.12 -14.97
C GLN A 103 6.39 -0.62 -13.71
N LEU A 104 6.93 -1.84 -13.75
CA LEU A 104 7.71 -2.41 -12.65
C LEU A 104 9.02 -1.65 -12.44
N VAL A 105 9.72 -1.28 -13.51
CA VAL A 105 10.95 -0.48 -13.44
C VAL A 105 10.67 0.88 -12.81
N ASN A 106 9.60 1.56 -13.23
CA ASN A 106 9.22 2.87 -12.69
C ASN A 106 8.82 2.77 -11.21
N LYS A 107 8.06 1.74 -10.84
CA LYS A 107 7.68 1.47 -9.45
C LYS A 107 8.89 1.24 -8.56
N VAL A 108 9.82 0.39 -8.97
CA VAL A 108 11.06 0.09 -8.23
C VAL A 108 11.95 1.32 -8.11
N ALA A 109 12.06 2.12 -9.18
CA ALA A 109 12.80 3.38 -9.16
C ALA A 109 12.26 4.35 -8.09
N ARG A 110 10.92 4.51 -8.03
CA ARG A 110 10.25 5.35 -7.03
C ARG A 110 10.44 4.83 -5.61
N GLU A 111 10.35 3.52 -5.40
CA GLU A 111 10.60 2.91 -4.08
C GLU A 111 12.04 3.12 -3.62
N GLN A 112 13.03 2.95 -4.49
CA GLN A 112 14.43 3.18 -4.14
C GLN A 112 14.71 4.62 -3.76
N LEU A 113 14.09 5.57 -4.47
CA LEU A 113 14.21 6.98 -4.13
C LEU A 113 13.54 7.30 -2.79
N ALA A 114 12.35 6.76 -2.54
CA ALA A 114 11.66 6.92 -1.26
C ALA A 114 12.45 6.30 -0.10
N ARG A 115 13.08 5.13 -0.31
CA ARG A 115 13.96 4.49 0.68
C ARG A 115 15.21 5.31 0.94
N GLN A 116 15.86 5.83 -0.10
CA GLN A 116 17.03 6.71 0.03
C GLN A 116 16.68 7.98 0.80
N ALA A 117 15.53 8.59 0.52
CA ALA A 117 15.03 9.75 1.25
C ALA A 117 14.73 9.41 2.73
N ALA A 118 14.14 8.23 2.99
CA ALA A 118 13.88 7.76 4.36
C ALA A 118 15.18 7.46 5.12
N THR A 119 16.18 6.87 4.48
CA THR A 119 17.50 6.64 5.09
C THR A 119 18.29 7.93 5.28
N ALA A 120 18.13 8.92 4.40
CA ALA A 120 18.73 10.24 4.58
C ALA A 120 18.04 11.00 5.73
N ALA A 121 16.73 10.86 5.89
CA ALA A 121 15.98 11.47 6.99
C ALA A 121 16.32 10.87 8.36
N VAL A 122 16.59 9.55 8.44
CA VAL A 122 16.99 8.90 9.70
C VAL A 122 18.45 9.19 10.09
N ASN A 123 19.29 9.54 9.11
CA ASN A 123 20.70 9.89 9.34
C ASN A 123 20.95 11.42 9.37
N ALA A 124 19.92 12.24 9.21
CA ALA A 124 20.05 13.68 9.29
C ALA A 124 20.33 14.10 10.74
N PRO A 125 21.39 14.89 11.01
CA PRO A 125 21.64 15.39 12.36
C PRO A 125 20.45 16.25 12.84
N PRO A 126 20.09 16.20 14.14
CA PRO A 126 19.00 17.01 14.66
C PRO A 126 19.32 18.49 14.43
N LYS A 127 18.40 19.19 13.76
CA LYS A 127 18.45 20.62 13.53
C LYS A 127 18.51 21.35 14.88
N PRO A 128 19.54 22.16 15.19
CA PRO A 128 19.54 22.94 16.42
C PRO A 128 18.67 24.21 16.26
N ALA A 129 18.14 24.66 17.41
CA ALA A 129 17.46 25.94 17.67
C ALA A 129 15.95 26.03 17.28
N VAL A 130 15.08 26.61 18.11
CA VAL A 130 15.30 27.82 18.91
C VAL A 130 14.50 27.80 20.23
N LEU A 131 15.16 28.18 21.33
CA LEU A 131 14.50 28.57 22.59
C LEU A 131 13.74 29.89 22.36
N PRO A 132 12.44 30.00 22.69
CA PRO A 132 11.80 31.30 22.74
C PRO A 132 12.33 32.08 23.94
N ALA A 133 12.87 33.26 23.64
CA ALA A 133 13.40 34.23 24.59
C ALA A 133 12.37 34.62 25.65
N ALA A 134 12.84 34.77 26.89
CA ALA A 134 12.08 35.28 28.03
C ALA A 134 11.52 36.69 27.76
N PRO A 135 10.30 37.02 28.23
CA PRO A 135 9.81 38.38 28.18
C PRO A 135 10.53 39.27 29.21
N PRO A 136 10.84 40.53 28.89
CA PRO A 136 11.47 41.46 29.82
C PRO A 136 10.46 41.92 30.88
N ALA A 137 10.94 41.98 32.12
CA ALA A 137 10.25 42.64 33.23
C ALA A 137 10.02 44.11 32.91
N ALA A 138 8.78 44.58 33.11
CA ALA A 138 8.42 45.99 33.11
C ALA A 138 7.62 46.28 34.39
N GLU A 139 8.32 46.83 35.38
CA GLU A 139 7.76 47.69 36.43
C GLU A 139 8.27 49.11 36.13
N PRO A 140 7.45 50.14 36.40
CA PRO A 140 7.62 50.86 37.66
C PRO A 140 6.32 51.17 38.42
#